data_AF-A0A3B9X1W0-F1
#
_entry.id   AF-A0A3B9X1W0-F1
#
_cell.length_a   1.000
_cell.length_b   1.000
_cell.length_c   1.000
_cell.angle_alpha   90.00
_cell.angle_beta   90.00
_cell.angle_gamma   90.00
#
_symmetry.space_group_name_H-M   'P 1'
#
loop_
_entity.id
_entity.type
_entity.pdbx_description
1 polymer ?
#
loop_
_entity_poly.entity_id
_entity_poly.type
_entity_poly.pdbx_seq_one_letter_code
_entity_poly.pdbx_strand_id
1 'polypeptide(L)'
;MKAIKILSMTILISAFALSTQNAHAGSGSANVSSACATLEFMAKLVTLNAMLPANYDDLTELREMEVQLAELNTMVCQPVILTATTRGNSRYDNGARVSNDLYYNSWHFSNRQLFMAQAGEDTTIYYPNGRIMAFHWMHGDQAIFWPNGNLATNYFRAYDVAWYYPDGNIITYEAGYSGGRWFYPFPRLDGRIGQEAIASNWGVEDESFTFLNFNSNGALYTSRERIRRKLIFDDFDLLDVPGILLLVTRLYQNTDSAKQFAPADINITGAPF
;
A
#
# COMPACT_ATOMS: atom_id res chain seq x y z
N MET A 1 -1.91 49.54 40.43
CA MET A 1 -1.73 49.58 38.96
C MET A 1 -0.86 48.45 38.38
N LYS A 2 0.08 47.82 39.11
CA LYS A 2 0.88 46.69 38.59
C LYS A 2 0.12 45.35 38.50
N ALA A 3 -0.83 45.08 39.41
CA ALA A 3 -1.58 43.81 39.42
C ALA A 3 -2.54 43.63 38.23
N ILE A 4 -3.15 44.71 37.74
CA ILE A 4 -4.09 44.66 36.59
C ILE A 4 -3.37 44.36 35.27
N LYS A 5 -2.10 44.79 35.10
CA LYS A 5 -1.29 44.48 33.91
C LYS A 5 -0.83 43.02 33.86
N ILE A 6 -0.68 42.36 35.00
CA ILE A 6 -0.29 40.96 35.06
C ILE A 6 -1.49 40.08 34.71
N LEU A 7 -2.68 40.41 35.23
CA LEU A 7 -3.91 39.66 34.95
C LEU A 7 -4.32 39.70 33.47
N SER A 8 -4.17 40.84 32.81
CA SER A 8 -4.47 40.97 31.37
C SER A 8 -3.46 40.25 30.47
N MET A 9 -2.22 40.05 30.92
CA MET A 9 -1.20 39.32 30.18
C MET A 9 -1.39 37.80 30.27
N THR A 10 -1.87 37.28 31.41
CA THR A 10 -2.18 35.84 31.56
C THR A 10 -3.42 35.42 30.76
N ILE A 11 -4.41 36.30 30.62
CA ILE A 11 -5.62 36.04 29.81
C ILE A 11 -5.29 36.03 28.30
N LEU A 12 -4.37 36.89 27.85
CA LEU A 12 -3.95 36.93 26.45
C LEU A 12 -3.11 35.69 26.05
N ILE A 13 -2.27 35.19 26.96
CA ILE A 13 -1.46 33.98 26.72
C ILE A 13 -2.30 32.71 26.76
N SER A 14 -3.35 32.66 27.60
CA SER A 14 -4.29 31.54 27.60
C SER A 14 -5.25 31.55 26.41
N ALA A 15 -5.56 32.71 25.83
CA ALA A 15 -6.32 32.81 24.57
C ALA A 15 -5.52 32.39 23.32
N PHE A 16 -4.19 32.50 23.35
CA PHE A 16 -3.31 32.04 22.26
C PHE A 16 -2.84 30.58 22.41
N ALA A 17 -2.94 29.98 23.60
CA ALA A 17 -2.61 28.57 23.84
C ALA A 17 -3.75 27.59 23.49
N LEU A 18 -4.94 28.11 23.13
CA LEU A 18 -6.12 27.32 22.74
C LEU A 18 -6.32 27.22 21.22
N SER A 19 -5.38 27.71 20.40
CA SER A 19 -5.53 27.76 18.93
C SER A 19 -4.49 26.99 18.12
N THR A 20 -3.69 26.11 18.74
CA THR A 20 -2.67 25.32 18.01
C THR A 20 -2.77 23.83 18.29
N GLN A 21 -3.96 23.24 18.13
CA GLN A 21 -4.12 21.82 17.80
C GLN A 21 -5.39 21.63 16.94
N ASN A 22 -5.49 22.37 15.84
CA ASN A 22 -6.32 21.87 14.75
C ASN A 22 -5.47 20.84 14.02
N ALA A 23 -5.71 19.56 14.30
CA ALA A 23 -5.46 18.51 13.33
C ALA A 23 -5.95 19.04 11.97
N HIS A 24 -5.07 19.07 10.97
CA HIS A 24 -5.43 19.48 9.64
C HIS A 24 -6.45 18.49 9.09
N ALA A 25 -7.74 18.70 9.36
CA ALA A 25 -8.80 18.04 8.64
C ALA A 25 -8.57 18.38 7.16
N GLY A 26 -8.13 17.38 6.39
CA GLY A 26 -7.95 17.53 4.96
C GLY A 26 -9.23 18.07 4.34
N SER A 27 -9.12 18.76 3.21
CA SER A 27 -10.32 18.96 2.39
C SER A 27 -10.94 17.58 2.12
N GLY A 28 -12.27 17.47 2.02
CA GLY A 28 -12.88 16.16 1.79
C GLY A 28 -12.33 15.43 0.56
N SER A 29 -11.83 16.18 -0.44
CA SER A 29 -11.07 15.62 -1.58
C SER A 29 -9.73 14.98 -1.18
N ALA A 30 -9.00 15.56 -0.23
CA ALA A 30 -7.75 14.99 0.30
C ALA A 30 -8.02 13.69 1.07
N ASN A 31 -9.14 13.63 1.80
CA ASN A 31 -9.56 12.41 2.50
C ASN A 31 -9.81 11.27 1.52
N VAL A 32 -10.53 11.52 0.41
CA VAL A 32 -10.75 10.51 -0.63
C VAL A 32 -9.44 10.09 -1.29
N SER A 33 -8.57 11.05 -1.62
CA SER A 33 -7.25 10.75 -2.18
C SER A 33 -6.43 9.85 -1.26
N SER A 34 -6.46 10.12 0.05
CA SER A 34 -5.80 9.28 1.06
C SER A 34 -6.40 7.88 1.11
N ALA A 35 -7.73 7.76 1.17
CA ALA A 35 -8.42 6.48 1.17
C ALA A 35 -8.13 5.65 -0.09
N CYS A 36 -8.00 6.30 -1.24
CA CYS A 36 -7.63 5.64 -2.50
C CYS A 36 -6.17 5.16 -2.50
N ALA A 37 -5.23 5.94 -1.95
CA ALA A 37 -3.85 5.49 -1.77
C ALA A 37 -3.78 4.28 -0.81
N THR A 38 -4.60 4.27 0.25
CA THR A 38 -4.75 3.11 1.16
C THR A 38 -5.24 1.88 0.42
N LEU A 39 -6.26 2.05 -0.44
CA LEU A 39 -6.84 0.97 -1.23
C LEU A 39 -5.83 0.38 -2.22
N GLU A 40 -5.06 1.24 -2.88
CA GLU A 40 -3.99 0.83 -3.78
C GLU A 40 -2.91 0.03 -3.03
N PHE A 41 -2.42 0.55 -1.91
CA PHE A 41 -1.43 -0.14 -1.09
C PHE A 41 -1.94 -1.52 -0.61
N MET A 42 -3.20 -1.59 -0.16
CA MET A 42 -3.86 -2.83 0.19
C MET A 42 -3.89 -3.81 -0.99
N ALA A 43 -4.25 -3.34 -2.19
CA ALA A 43 -4.27 -4.17 -3.39
C ALA A 43 -2.88 -4.73 -3.71
N LYS A 44 -1.81 -3.96 -3.48
CA LYS A 44 -0.44 -4.48 -3.63
C LYS A 44 -0.14 -5.61 -2.65
N LEU A 45 -0.54 -5.46 -1.38
CA LEU A 45 -0.36 -6.50 -0.38
C LEU A 45 -1.14 -7.77 -0.72
N VAL A 46 -2.41 -7.65 -1.14
CA VAL A 46 -3.23 -8.80 -1.57
C VAL A 46 -2.61 -9.48 -2.78
N THR A 47 -2.21 -8.71 -3.80
CA THR A 47 -1.62 -9.24 -5.03
C THR A 47 -0.34 -10.01 -4.73
N LEU A 48 0.57 -9.44 -3.92
CA LEU A 48 1.80 -10.13 -3.53
C LEU A 48 1.51 -11.40 -2.74
N ASN A 49 0.54 -11.37 -1.83
CA ASN A 49 0.16 -12.55 -1.08
C ASN A 49 -0.45 -13.64 -1.98
N ALA A 50 -1.21 -13.27 -3.01
CA ALA A 50 -1.72 -14.21 -4.00
C ALA A 50 -0.62 -14.81 -4.88
N MET A 51 0.43 -14.03 -5.19
CA MET A 51 1.57 -14.49 -5.98
C MET A 51 2.54 -15.36 -5.18
N LEU A 52 2.71 -15.06 -3.89
CA LEU A 52 3.67 -15.68 -2.98
C LEU A 52 2.95 -16.08 -1.67
N PRO A 53 2.01 -17.03 -1.75
CA PRO A 53 1.18 -17.41 -0.62
C PRO A 53 1.98 -18.16 0.45
N ALA A 54 1.58 -17.99 1.71
CA ALA A 54 1.98 -18.90 2.76
C ALA A 54 1.32 -20.27 2.58
N ASN A 55 1.88 -21.31 3.19
CA ASN A 55 1.40 -22.70 3.05
C ASN A 55 -0.07 -22.92 3.46
N TYR A 56 -0.65 -22.01 4.24
CA TYR A 56 -2.01 -22.10 4.77
C TYR A 56 -2.96 -21.05 4.17
N ASP A 57 -2.51 -20.29 3.17
CA ASP A 57 -3.34 -19.28 2.52
C ASP A 57 -4.36 -19.91 1.57
N ASP A 58 -5.57 -19.35 1.56
CA ASP A 58 -6.60 -19.68 0.58
C ASP A 58 -6.49 -18.76 -0.65
N LEU A 59 -5.99 -19.31 -1.75
CA LEU A 59 -5.87 -18.59 -3.01
C LEU A 59 -7.21 -18.13 -3.60
N THR A 60 -8.31 -18.81 -3.26
CA THR A 60 -9.66 -18.40 -3.67
C THR A 60 -10.07 -17.14 -2.91
N GLU A 61 -9.90 -17.13 -1.59
CA GLU A 61 -10.15 -15.94 -0.76
C GLU A 61 -9.31 -14.75 -1.24
N LEU A 62 -8.02 -14.97 -1.52
CA LEU A 62 -7.14 -13.91 -2.01
C LEU A 62 -7.61 -13.29 -3.33
N ARG A 63 -8.03 -14.13 -4.29
CA ARG A 63 -8.58 -13.66 -5.57
C ARG A 63 -9.92 -12.94 -5.40
N GLU A 64 -10.79 -13.42 -4.51
CA GLU A 64 -12.03 -12.73 -4.19
C GLU A 64 -11.78 -11.36 -3.56
N MET A 65 -10.76 -11.23 -2.71
CA MET A 65 -10.33 -9.94 -2.18
C MET A 65 -9.83 -9.01 -3.30
N GLU A 66 -9.01 -9.49 -4.25
CA GLU A 66 -8.58 -8.67 -5.39
C GLU A 66 -9.77 -8.13 -6.20
N VAL A 67 -10.79 -8.96 -6.45
CA VAL A 67 -12.01 -8.53 -7.17
C VAL A 67 -12.76 -7.44 -6.40
N GLN A 68 -12.94 -7.61 -5.09
CA GLN A 68 -13.62 -6.62 -4.25
C GLN A 68 -12.86 -5.28 -4.19
N LEU A 69 -11.54 -5.33 -4.12
CA LEU A 69 -10.70 -4.14 -4.18
C LEU A 69 -10.85 -3.44 -5.52
N ALA A 70 -10.83 -4.18 -6.64
CA ALA A 70 -10.93 -3.63 -7.98
C ALA A 70 -12.30 -2.97 -8.22
N GLU A 71 -13.36 -3.60 -7.72
CA GLU A 71 -14.72 -3.07 -7.75
C GLU A 71 -14.81 -1.75 -6.99
N LEU A 72 -14.29 -1.68 -5.76
CA LEU A 72 -14.24 -0.45 -4.98
C LEU A 72 -13.43 0.64 -5.70
N ASN A 73 -12.22 0.34 -6.17
CA ASN A 73 -11.34 1.28 -6.87
C ASN A 73 -12.04 1.89 -8.09
N THR A 74 -12.66 1.06 -8.92
CA THR A 74 -13.39 1.48 -10.13
C THR A 74 -14.51 2.46 -9.80
N MET A 75 -15.20 2.25 -8.68
CA MET A 75 -16.34 3.08 -8.30
C MET A 75 -15.98 4.40 -7.63
N VAL A 76 -14.91 4.44 -6.82
CA VAL A 76 -14.65 5.62 -5.97
C VAL A 76 -13.32 6.31 -6.22
N CYS A 77 -12.32 5.61 -6.77
CA CYS A 77 -10.97 6.14 -6.95
C CYS A 77 -10.65 6.47 -8.41
N GLN A 78 -11.19 5.73 -9.36
CA GLN A 78 -11.04 6.02 -10.79
C GLN A 78 -11.88 7.20 -11.30
N PRO A 79 -13.06 7.52 -10.76
CA PRO A 79 -13.81 8.68 -11.24
C PRO A 79 -13.11 10.01 -10.92
N VAL A 80 -12.86 10.80 -11.96
CA VAL A 80 -12.28 12.15 -11.83
C VAL A 80 -13.23 13.14 -11.14
N ILE A 81 -14.54 12.90 -11.22
CA ILE A 81 -15.58 13.79 -10.69
C ILE A 81 -16.38 13.07 -9.61
N LEU A 82 -16.33 13.60 -8.39
CA LEU A 82 -17.20 13.21 -7.28
C LEU A 82 -18.47 14.07 -7.30
N THR A 83 -19.55 13.48 -7.81
CA THR A 83 -20.89 14.06 -7.84
C THR A 83 -21.62 13.80 -6.53
N ALA A 84 -22.78 14.43 -6.30
CA ALA A 84 -23.61 14.13 -5.14
C ALA A 84 -24.00 12.64 -5.05
N THR A 85 -24.16 11.96 -6.20
CA THR A 85 -24.48 10.52 -6.26
C THR A 85 -23.26 9.67 -5.97
N THR A 86 -22.11 9.95 -6.60
CA THR A 86 -20.88 9.15 -6.38
C THR A 86 -20.24 9.41 -5.01
N ARG A 87 -20.37 10.61 -4.44
CA ARG A 87 -19.93 10.91 -3.07
C ARG A 87 -20.88 10.38 -1.99
N GLY A 88 -22.18 10.61 -2.16
CA GLY A 88 -23.17 10.43 -1.08
C GLY A 88 -23.96 9.13 -1.10
N ASN A 89 -23.93 8.37 -2.20
CA ASN A 89 -24.76 7.17 -2.34
C ASN A 89 -24.18 6.14 -3.34
N SER A 90 -22.85 5.98 -3.38
CA SER A 90 -22.21 4.93 -4.18
C SER A 90 -22.60 3.54 -3.68
N ARG A 91 -23.02 2.68 -4.61
CA ARG A 91 -23.50 1.33 -4.33
C ARG A 91 -22.91 0.34 -5.31
N TYR A 92 -22.58 -0.83 -4.77
CA TYR A 92 -22.24 -2.02 -5.52
C TYR A 92 -23.47 -2.59 -6.24
N ASP A 93 -23.25 -3.45 -7.23
CA ASP A 93 -24.33 -4.11 -7.98
C ASP A 93 -25.23 -4.96 -7.08
N ASN A 94 -24.68 -5.50 -5.98
CA ASN A 94 -25.43 -6.25 -4.97
C ASN A 94 -26.25 -5.36 -4.01
N GLY A 95 -26.27 -4.05 -4.23
CA GLY A 95 -27.00 -3.06 -3.45
C GLY A 95 -26.33 -2.62 -2.14
N ALA A 96 -25.19 -3.22 -1.76
CA ALA A 96 -24.38 -2.74 -0.64
C ALA A 96 -23.91 -1.30 -0.93
N ARG A 97 -23.86 -0.47 0.11
CA ARG A 97 -23.43 0.92 -0.01
C ARG A 97 -21.97 1.03 0.40
N VAL A 98 -21.17 1.70 -0.42
CA VAL A 98 -19.76 1.98 -0.11
C VAL A 98 -19.68 2.91 1.10
N SER A 99 -20.26 4.11 0.94
CA SER A 99 -20.37 5.12 1.99
C SER A 99 -21.60 5.99 1.74
N ASN A 100 -22.10 6.63 2.80
CA ASN A 100 -23.07 7.73 2.71
C ASN A 100 -22.39 9.11 2.59
N ASP A 101 -21.08 9.19 2.83
CA ASP A 101 -20.26 10.34 2.46
C ASP A 101 -18.80 9.89 2.35
N LEU A 102 -18.29 9.75 1.12
CA LEU A 102 -16.90 9.33 0.89
C LEU A 102 -15.86 10.25 1.56
N TYR A 103 -16.21 11.50 1.90
CA TYR A 103 -15.27 12.46 2.49
C TYR A 103 -15.01 12.23 3.97
N TYR A 104 -16.03 11.80 4.72
CA TYR A 104 -16.03 11.90 6.18
C TYR A 104 -16.61 10.69 6.89
N ASN A 105 -17.19 9.73 6.16
CA ASN A 105 -17.80 8.55 6.76
C ASN A 105 -17.04 7.29 6.36
N SER A 106 -17.47 6.17 6.95
CA SER A 106 -16.87 4.86 6.72
C SER A 106 -17.06 4.37 5.29
N TRP A 107 -16.08 3.61 4.82
CA TRP A 107 -16.11 2.91 3.54
C TRP A 107 -16.24 1.41 3.80
N HIS A 108 -17.00 0.72 2.96
CA HIS A 108 -17.23 -0.71 3.07
C HIS A 108 -17.01 -1.39 1.73
N PHE A 109 -16.58 -2.65 1.75
CA PHE A 109 -16.50 -3.54 0.59
C PHE A 109 -17.89 -4.04 0.17
N SER A 110 -17.99 -4.72 -0.97
CA SER A 110 -19.26 -5.25 -1.49
C SER A 110 -19.86 -6.32 -0.57
N ASN A 111 -19.04 -7.04 0.20
CA ASN A 111 -19.49 -7.96 1.24
C ASN A 111 -19.92 -7.28 2.56
N ARG A 112 -19.95 -5.94 2.60
CA ARG A 112 -20.26 -5.09 3.78
C ARG A 112 -19.19 -5.07 4.87
N GLN A 113 -18.06 -5.74 4.68
CA GLN A 113 -16.92 -5.61 5.57
C GLN A 113 -16.47 -4.15 5.58
N LEU A 114 -16.26 -3.61 6.78
CA LEU A 114 -15.67 -2.29 6.97
C LEU A 114 -14.29 -2.28 6.33
N PHE A 115 -13.96 -1.26 5.53
CA PHE A 115 -12.61 -1.00 5.03
C PHE A 115 -11.88 -0.03 5.98
N MET A 116 -12.50 1.12 6.23
CA MET A 116 -12.01 2.17 7.13
C MET A 116 -13.19 2.90 7.76
N ALA A 117 -13.02 3.36 9.01
CA ALA A 117 -14.07 4.06 9.74
C ALA A 117 -14.28 5.49 9.22
N GLN A 118 -13.22 6.14 8.74
CA GLN A 118 -13.26 7.47 8.17
C GLN A 118 -12.06 7.68 7.25
N ALA A 119 -12.30 8.24 6.06
CA ALA A 119 -11.25 8.58 5.12
C ALA A 119 -10.36 9.72 5.64
N GLY A 120 -9.04 9.58 5.51
CA GLY A 120 -8.07 10.60 5.91
C GLY A 120 -7.82 10.73 7.42
N GLU A 121 -8.42 9.88 8.25
CA GLU A 121 -8.22 9.88 9.71
C GLU A 121 -7.40 8.68 10.18
N ASP A 122 -6.86 8.80 11.40
CA ASP A 122 -6.20 7.69 12.07
C ASP A 122 -7.22 6.63 12.47
N THR A 123 -7.30 5.57 11.67
CA THR A 123 -8.26 4.48 11.86
C THR A 123 -7.62 3.14 11.56
N THR A 124 -8.24 2.09 12.10
CA THR A 124 -7.91 0.72 11.72
C THR A 124 -8.39 0.46 10.30
N ILE A 125 -7.50 -0.13 9.50
CA ILE A 125 -7.78 -0.53 8.12
C ILE A 125 -7.94 -2.04 8.08
N TYR A 126 -9.01 -2.48 7.41
CA TYR A 126 -9.40 -3.87 7.32
C TYR A 126 -9.40 -4.35 5.88
N TYR A 127 -8.93 -5.58 5.68
CA TYR A 127 -9.08 -6.30 4.42
C TYR A 127 -10.53 -6.74 4.20
N PRO A 128 -10.92 -7.13 2.97
CA PRO A 128 -12.27 -7.64 2.71
C PRO A 128 -12.62 -8.93 3.49
N ASN A 129 -11.63 -9.74 3.88
CA ASN A 129 -11.83 -10.90 4.77
C ASN A 129 -11.96 -10.53 6.26
N GLY A 130 -11.93 -9.23 6.60
CA GLY A 130 -12.09 -8.72 7.96
C GLY A 130 -10.84 -8.73 8.83
N ARG A 131 -9.71 -9.26 8.33
CA ARG A 131 -8.42 -9.12 9.02
C ARG A 131 -7.93 -7.69 8.96
N ILE A 132 -7.07 -7.34 9.90
CA ILE A 132 -6.51 -5.99 10.05
C ILE A 132 -5.26 -5.88 9.17
N MET A 133 -5.15 -4.80 8.41
CA MET A 133 -3.93 -4.41 7.71
C MET A 133 -3.05 -3.52 8.59
N ALA A 134 -3.67 -2.55 9.28
CA ALA A 134 -3.00 -1.58 10.14
C ALA A 134 -3.96 -1.11 11.24
N PHE A 135 -3.47 -0.87 12.46
CA PHE A 135 -4.30 -0.40 13.57
C PHE A 135 -4.50 1.12 13.57
N HIS A 136 -3.49 1.86 13.14
CA HIS A 136 -3.34 3.32 13.28
C HIS A 136 -2.82 3.94 11.98
N TRP A 137 -3.56 3.83 10.87
CA TRP A 137 -3.05 4.08 9.51
C TRP A 137 -2.32 5.41 9.28
N MET A 138 -2.61 6.47 10.05
CA MET A 138 -1.93 7.76 9.90
C MET A 138 -0.55 7.80 10.58
N HIS A 139 -0.14 6.74 11.30
CA HIS A 139 1.14 6.67 11.99
C HIS A 139 2.19 5.89 11.19
N GLY A 140 3.25 6.56 10.75
CA GLY A 140 4.40 5.97 10.02
C GLY A 140 5.35 5.12 10.89
N ASP A 141 4.92 4.64 12.04
CA ASP A 141 5.72 3.83 12.97
C ASP A 141 4.93 2.64 13.52
N GLN A 142 3.94 2.19 12.76
CA GLN A 142 3.08 1.07 13.12
C GLN A 142 3.40 -0.21 12.36
N ALA A 143 2.88 -1.32 12.88
CA ALA A 143 2.92 -2.60 12.22
C ALA A 143 1.93 -2.67 11.04
N ILE A 144 2.37 -3.31 9.96
CA ILE A 144 1.53 -3.71 8.82
C ILE A 144 1.42 -5.22 8.81
N PHE A 145 0.23 -5.72 8.49
CA PHE A 145 -0.06 -7.15 8.39
C PHE A 145 -0.53 -7.49 6.99
N TRP A 146 -0.16 -8.68 6.54
CA TRP A 146 -0.66 -9.31 5.31
C TRP A 146 -2.13 -9.69 5.45
N PRO A 147 -2.85 -9.96 4.33
CA PRO A 147 -4.24 -10.40 4.36
C PRO A 147 -4.45 -11.75 5.05
N ASN A 148 -3.39 -12.52 5.26
CA ASN A 148 -3.43 -13.76 6.04
C ASN A 148 -3.26 -13.55 7.55
N GLY A 149 -2.95 -12.31 7.97
CA GLY A 149 -2.74 -11.91 9.37
C GLY A 149 -1.28 -11.97 9.83
N ASN A 150 -0.35 -12.47 9.01
CA ASN A 150 1.07 -12.43 9.34
C ASN A 150 1.63 -11.01 9.28
N LEU A 151 2.65 -10.76 10.09
CA LEU A 151 3.35 -9.48 10.12
C LEU A 151 4.09 -9.25 8.79
N ALA A 152 3.87 -8.10 8.16
CA ALA A 152 4.64 -7.63 7.01
C ALA A 152 5.82 -6.76 7.44
N THR A 153 5.62 -5.84 8.39
CA THR A 153 6.68 -5.02 8.99
C THR A 153 6.22 -4.49 10.34
N ASN A 154 7.16 -4.22 11.26
CA ASN A 154 6.84 -3.58 12.55
C ASN A 154 6.69 -2.06 12.46
N TYR A 155 7.34 -1.44 11.47
CA TYR A 155 7.39 0.01 11.32
C TYR A 155 7.26 0.35 9.83
N PHE A 156 6.07 0.78 9.44
CA PHE A 156 5.76 1.16 8.06
C PHE A 156 6.41 2.48 7.68
N ARG A 157 7.02 2.61 6.49
CA ARG A 157 7.66 3.87 6.02
C ARG A 157 8.81 4.37 6.90
N ALA A 158 9.40 3.49 7.68
CA ALA A 158 10.64 3.76 8.40
C ALA A 158 11.83 3.10 7.70
N TYR A 159 12.97 3.78 7.76
CA TYR A 159 14.25 3.29 7.26
C TYR A 159 14.83 2.24 8.20
N ASP A 160 15.66 1.33 7.67
CA ASP A 160 16.34 0.26 8.45
C ASP A 160 15.39 -0.73 9.12
N VAL A 161 14.26 -1.02 8.47
CA VAL A 161 13.23 -1.91 9.03
C VAL A 161 13.15 -3.20 8.24
N ALA A 162 12.97 -4.29 8.99
CA ALA A 162 12.70 -5.59 8.41
C ALA A 162 11.27 -5.70 7.85
N TRP A 163 11.21 -6.13 6.58
CA TRP A 163 9.98 -6.57 5.94
C TRP A 163 10.00 -8.08 5.74
N TYR A 164 8.83 -8.69 5.84
CA TYR A 164 8.64 -10.14 5.76
C TYR A 164 7.61 -10.48 4.71
N TYR A 165 7.83 -11.57 3.98
CA TYR A 165 6.86 -12.22 3.13
C TYR A 165 5.69 -12.76 3.96
N PRO A 166 4.56 -13.08 3.32
CA PRO A 166 3.40 -13.62 4.01
C PRO A 166 3.64 -14.93 4.76
N ASP A 167 4.67 -15.69 4.39
CA ASP A 167 5.10 -16.92 5.08
C ASP A 167 6.08 -16.66 6.24
N GLY A 168 6.49 -15.41 6.46
CA GLY A 168 7.43 -14.97 7.48
C GLY A 168 8.89 -14.94 7.05
N ASN A 169 9.21 -15.33 5.80
CA ASN A 169 10.58 -15.17 5.28
C ASN A 169 10.92 -13.70 5.10
N ILE A 170 12.19 -13.33 5.24
CA ILE A 170 12.61 -11.92 5.15
C ILE A 170 12.62 -11.45 3.69
N ILE A 171 12.06 -10.27 3.44
CA ILE A 171 12.16 -9.50 2.18
C ILE A 171 13.41 -8.61 2.20
N THR A 172 13.61 -7.85 3.26
CA THR A 172 14.74 -6.93 3.44
C THR A 172 14.86 -6.60 4.93
N TYR A 173 16.04 -6.17 5.36
CA TYR A 173 16.27 -5.59 6.69
C TYR A 173 16.73 -4.12 6.63
N GLU A 174 16.89 -3.57 5.42
CA GLU A 174 17.38 -2.20 5.14
C GLU A 174 16.36 -1.47 4.22
N ALA A 175 15.07 -1.51 4.56
CA ALA A 175 14.05 -0.80 3.79
C ALA A 175 14.37 0.71 3.67
N GLY A 176 14.05 1.32 2.53
CA GLY A 176 14.32 2.74 2.26
C GLY A 176 15.77 3.11 1.92
N TYR A 177 16.76 2.24 2.11
CA TYR A 177 18.16 2.57 1.78
C TYR A 177 18.53 2.17 0.35
N SER A 178 19.01 3.14 -0.42
CA SER A 178 19.70 2.86 -1.68
C SER A 178 20.94 1.98 -1.43
N GLY A 179 20.92 0.75 -1.93
CA GLY A 179 21.95 -0.26 -1.75
C GLY A 179 21.59 -1.31 -0.71
N GLY A 180 20.39 -1.22 -0.11
CA GLY A 180 19.88 -2.19 0.85
C GLY A 180 19.83 -3.61 0.28
N ARG A 181 19.93 -4.60 1.15
CA ARG A 181 19.87 -6.02 0.76
C ARG A 181 18.44 -6.54 0.72
N TRP A 182 18.01 -6.97 -0.47
CA TRP A 182 16.69 -7.55 -0.69
C TRP A 182 16.79 -9.03 -1.04
N PHE A 183 15.76 -9.76 -0.67
CA PHE A 183 15.63 -11.20 -0.80
C PHE A 183 14.39 -11.49 -1.63
N TYR A 184 14.55 -12.18 -2.75
CA TYR A 184 13.46 -12.49 -3.67
C TYR A 184 13.19 -13.99 -3.74
N PRO A 185 11.92 -14.43 -3.70
CA PRO A 185 11.55 -15.83 -3.76
C PRO A 185 11.54 -16.40 -5.19
N PHE A 186 11.99 -15.64 -6.19
CA PHE A 186 12.08 -16.16 -7.56
C PHE A 186 13.17 -17.24 -7.64
N PRO A 187 12.94 -18.27 -8.45
CA PRO A 187 13.86 -19.39 -8.55
C PRO A 187 15.21 -18.91 -9.10
N ARG A 188 16.22 -18.88 -8.23
CA ARG A 188 17.54 -19.35 -8.64
C ARG A 188 17.38 -20.79 -9.11
N LEU A 189 18.22 -21.23 -10.04
CA LEU A 189 18.22 -22.59 -10.62
C LEU A 189 18.26 -23.73 -9.57
N ASP A 190 18.49 -23.42 -8.30
CA ASP A 190 18.55 -24.34 -7.15
C ASP A 190 17.32 -24.27 -6.21
N GLY A 191 16.27 -23.52 -6.55
CA GLY A 191 15.05 -23.40 -5.74
C GLY A 191 15.21 -22.59 -4.46
N ARG A 192 16.26 -21.75 -4.38
CA ARG A 192 16.54 -20.89 -3.23
C ARG A 192 16.10 -19.45 -3.47
N ILE A 193 15.81 -18.75 -2.36
CA ILE A 193 15.60 -17.30 -2.31
C ILE A 193 16.87 -16.62 -2.86
N GLY A 194 16.71 -15.86 -3.94
CA GLY A 194 17.75 -14.99 -4.49
C GLY A 194 17.99 -13.80 -3.55
N GLN A 195 19.23 -13.31 -3.51
CA GLN A 195 19.58 -12.11 -2.75
C GLN A 195 20.21 -11.11 -3.71
N GLU A 196 19.68 -9.89 -3.74
CA GLU A 196 20.19 -8.82 -4.59
C GLU A 196 20.24 -7.50 -3.81
N ALA A 197 21.25 -6.69 -4.09
CA ALA A 197 21.29 -5.32 -3.59
C ALA A 197 20.47 -4.43 -4.53
N ILE A 198 19.41 -3.79 -4.00
CA ILE A 198 18.65 -2.78 -4.75
C ILE A 198 19.19 -1.40 -4.35
N ALA A 199 19.65 -0.63 -5.33
CA ALA A 199 20.04 0.76 -5.17
C ALA A 199 19.15 1.70 -6.00
N SER A 200 19.30 3.00 -5.76
CA SER A 200 18.62 4.06 -6.54
C SER A 200 18.88 3.99 -8.06
N ASN A 201 19.91 3.24 -8.47
CA ASN A 201 20.29 2.96 -9.85
C ASN A 201 20.22 1.47 -10.23
N TRP A 202 19.40 0.68 -9.54
CA TRP A 202 19.26 -0.76 -9.78
C TRP A 202 18.68 -1.07 -11.16
N GLY A 203 19.28 -2.04 -11.86
CA GLY A 203 18.97 -2.36 -13.25
C GLY A 203 19.58 -1.33 -14.20
N VAL A 204 20.76 -1.63 -14.74
CA VAL A 204 21.39 -0.76 -15.76
C VAL A 204 20.71 -1.00 -17.11
N GLU A 205 20.57 0.03 -17.94
CA GLU A 205 20.15 -0.14 -19.33
C GLU A 205 21.08 -1.15 -20.03
N ASP A 206 20.49 -2.13 -20.75
CA ASP A 206 21.18 -3.28 -21.37
C ASP A 206 21.78 -4.32 -20.40
N GLU A 207 21.55 -4.21 -19.09
CA GLU A 207 21.87 -5.28 -18.15
C GLU A 207 21.07 -6.53 -18.52
N SER A 208 21.81 -7.63 -18.71
CA SER A 208 21.24 -8.88 -19.17
C SER A 208 21.04 -9.80 -17.99
N PHE A 209 19.82 -10.31 -17.84
CA PHE A 209 19.54 -11.34 -16.85
C PHE A 209 19.05 -12.61 -17.55
N THR A 210 19.26 -13.75 -16.88
CA THR A 210 18.84 -15.05 -17.41
C THR A 210 17.44 -15.32 -16.89
N PHE A 211 16.48 -15.29 -17.81
CA PHE A 211 15.07 -15.56 -17.57
C PHE A 211 14.79 -17.05 -17.74
N LEU A 212 14.06 -17.64 -16.79
CA LEU A 212 13.60 -19.03 -16.87
C LEU A 212 12.19 -19.04 -17.42
N ASN A 213 12.02 -19.63 -18.60
CA ASN A 213 10.74 -19.79 -19.27
C ASN A 213 10.30 -21.25 -19.27
N PHE A 214 9.00 -21.44 -19.49
CA PHE A 214 8.40 -22.74 -19.79
C PHE A 214 7.75 -22.64 -21.17
N ASN A 215 8.04 -23.61 -22.04
CA ASN A 215 7.33 -23.69 -23.31
C ASN A 215 5.89 -24.22 -23.10
N SER A 216 5.08 -24.19 -24.16
CA SER A 216 3.69 -24.67 -24.14
C SER A 216 3.52 -26.13 -23.69
N ASN A 217 4.61 -26.90 -23.69
CA ASN A 217 4.65 -28.31 -23.31
C ASN A 217 5.23 -28.50 -21.89
N GLY A 218 5.46 -27.41 -21.14
CA GLY A 218 6.00 -27.41 -19.79
C GLY A 218 7.51 -27.62 -19.69
N ALA A 219 8.24 -27.68 -20.81
CA ALA A 219 9.69 -27.86 -20.78
C ALA A 219 10.40 -26.53 -20.49
N LEU A 220 11.36 -26.60 -19.58
CA LEU A 220 12.17 -25.48 -19.12
C LEU A 220 13.15 -25.03 -20.22
N TYR A 221 13.24 -23.74 -20.47
CA TYR A 221 14.33 -23.14 -21.25
C TYR A 221 14.72 -21.79 -20.67
N THR A 222 15.98 -21.39 -20.86
CA THR A 222 16.43 -20.06 -20.45
C THR A 222 16.45 -19.13 -21.66
N SER A 223 15.98 -17.89 -21.48
CA SER A 223 16.24 -16.79 -22.41
C SER A 223 17.07 -15.74 -21.71
N ARG A 224 17.88 -14.99 -22.47
CA ARG A 224 18.64 -13.86 -21.93
C ARG A 224 17.86 -12.61 -22.26
N GLU A 225 17.19 -12.06 -21.27
CA GLU A 225 16.39 -10.85 -21.42
C GLU A 225 17.19 -9.62 -21.01
N ARG A 226 16.86 -8.47 -21.59
CA ARG A 226 17.50 -7.19 -21.29
C ARG A 226 16.54 -6.26 -20.58
N ILE A 227 17.02 -5.58 -19.55
CA ILE A 227 16.29 -4.47 -18.95
C ILE A 227 16.17 -3.36 -19.99
N ARG A 228 14.95 -3.13 -20.47
CA ARG A 228 14.67 -2.22 -21.60
C ARG A 228 14.93 -0.74 -21.29
N ARG A 229 14.91 -0.36 -20.00
CA ARG A 229 15.19 0.99 -19.47
C ARG A 229 15.67 0.88 -18.03
N LYS A 230 16.64 1.72 -17.64
CA LYS A 230 17.12 1.84 -16.26
C LYS A 230 15.95 2.07 -15.31
N LEU A 231 15.86 1.28 -14.24
CA LEU A 231 14.96 1.58 -13.13
C LEU A 231 15.69 2.56 -12.21
N ILE A 232 15.05 3.69 -11.92
CA ILE A 232 15.57 4.68 -10.99
C ILE A 232 14.54 4.76 -9.89
N PHE A 233 14.96 4.45 -8.68
CA PHE A 233 14.18 4.60 -7.47
C PHE A 233 14.80 5.72 -6.65
N ASP A 234 13.99 6.62 -6.12
CA ASP A 234 14.46 7.46 -5.03
C ASP A 234 14.32 6.74 -3.68
N ASP A 235 14.80 7.36 -2.61
CA ASP A 235 14.76 6.75 -1.28
C ASP A 235 13.31 6.59 -0.76
N PHE A 236 12.35 7.40 -1.24
CA PHE A 236 10.93 7.26 -0.88
C PHE A 236 10.28 6.09 -1.59
N ASP A 237 10.61 5.86 -2.86
CA ASP A 237 10.17 4.70 -3.62
C ASP A 237 10.61 3.39 -2.95
N LEU A 238 11.81 3.39 -2.36
CA LEU A 238 12.36 2.24 -1.64
C LEU A 238 11.66 1.96 -0.29
N LEU A 239 10.80 2.85 0.19
CA LEU A 239 9.92 2.61 1.33
C LEU A 239 8.62 1.90 0.93
N ASP A 240 8.20 1.94 -0.35
CA ASP A 240 7.08 1.15 -0.87
C ASP A 240 7.53 -0.26 -1.23
N VAL A 241 7.92 -1.03 -0.21
CA VAL A 241 8.39 -2.41 -0.35
C VAL A 241 7.44 -3.28 -1.18
N PRO A 242 6.11 -3.25 -0.99
CA PRO A 242 5.18 -3.98 -1.84
C PRO A 242 5.21 -3.53 -3.31
N GLY A 243 5.29 -2.21 -3.56
CA GLY A 243 5.42 -1.66 -4.91
C GLY A 243 6.68 -2.12 -5.63
N ILE A 244 7.83 -2.05 -4.95
CA ILE A 244 9.11 -2.53 -5.49
C ILE A 244 9.03 -4.03 -5.79
N LEU A 245 8.53 -4.85 -4.88
CA LEU A 245 8.38 -6.29 -5.12
C LEU A 245 7.46 -6.59 -6.30
N LEU A 246 6.36 -5.85 -6.49
CA LEU A 246 5.51 -6.02 -7.66
C LEU A 246 6.24 -5.63 -8.95
N LEU A 247 7.04 -4.58 -8.93
CA LEU A 247 7.84 -4.18 -10.08
C LEU A 247 8.88 -5.26 -10.43
N VAL A 248 9.54 -5.82 -9.42
CA VAL A 248 10.49 -6.92 -9.58
C VAL A 248 9.80 -8.20 -10.05
N THR A 249 8.74 -8.68 -9.38
CA THR A 249 7.95 -9.85 -9.80
C THR A 249 7.47 -9.73 -11.26
N ARG A 250 7.04 -8.54 -11.70
CA ARG A 250 6.66 -8.25 -13.09
C ARG A 250 7.80 -8.43 -14.07
N LEU A 251 9.02 -7.98 -13.70
CA LEU A 251 10.21 -8.19 -14.52
C LEU A 251 10.54 -9.68 -14.68
N TYR A 252 10.19 -10.50 -13.68
CA TYR A 252 10.58 -11.90 -13.66
C TYR A 252 9.49 -12.88 -14.12
N GLN A 253 8.17 -12.71 -13.86
CA GLN A 253 7.26 -13.88 -13.98
C GLN A 253 5.76 -13.66 -14.30
N ASN A 254 5.14 -12.47 -14.22
CA ASN A 254 3.68 -12.41 -14.48
C ASN A 254 3.07 -11.04 -14.82
N THR A 255 1.91 -11.04 -15.49
CA THR A 255 0.99 -9.90 -15.52
C THR A 255 0.12 -9.94 -14.26
N ASP A 256 0.25 -8.95 -13.39
CA ASP A 256 -0.53 -8.82 -12.15
C ASP A 256 -1.76 -7.90 -12.31
N SER A 257 -2.75 -8.15 -11.46
CA SER A 257 -4.00 -7.41 -11.29
C SER A 257 -3.78 -6.00 -10.70
N ALA A 258 -2.69 -5.78 -9.95
CA ALA A 258 -2.37 -4.51 -9.30
C ALA A 258 -2.25 -3.34 -10.30
N LYS A 259 -2.04 -3.62 -11.60
CA LYS A 259 -2.07 -2.61 -12.67
C LYS A 259 -3.41 -1.86 -12.79
N GLN A 260 -4.51 -2.50 -12.39
CA GLN A 260 -5.84 -1.87 -12.41
C GLN A 260 -6.03 -0.83 -11.30
N PHE A 261 -5.12 -0.78 -10.33
CA PHE A 261 -5.22 0.04 -9.12
C PHE A 261 -4.41 1.32 -9.16
N ALA A 262 -3.67 1.58 -10.25
CA ALA A 262 -2.83 2.77 -10.37
C ALA A 262 -3.59 4.00 -10.87
N PRO A 263 -3.16 5.20 -10.45
CA PRO A 263 -3.03 6.33 -11.35
C PRO A 263 -1.55 6.69 -11.52
N ALA A 264 -0.90 6.06 -12.52
CA ALA A 264 0.32 6.48 -13.23
C ALA A 264 1.61 6.97 -12.48
N ASP A 265 1.62 7.20 -11.17
CA ASP A 265 2.79 7.70 -10.46
C ASP A 265 3.20 6.74 -9.35
N ILE A 266 4.49 6.40 -9.37
CA ILE A 266 5.20 5.66 -8.32
C ILE A 266 5.13 6.38 -6.95
N ASN A 267 4.67 7.64 -6.91
CA ASN A 267 4.46 8.43 -5.70
C ASN A 267 3.12 8.12 -4.99
N ILE A 268 3.07 6.97 -4.31
CA ILE A 268 1.97 6.62 -3.39
C ILE A 268 2.27 7.22 -2.03
N THR A 269 2.16 8.54 -1.95
CA THR A 269 2.25 9.29 -0.68
C THR A 269 0.99 10.14 -0.48
N GLY A 270 -0.17 9.47 -0.57
CA GLY A 270 -1.48 10.07 -0.30
C GLY A 270 -1.92 10.05 1.16
N ALA A 271 -1.17 9.49 2.11
CA ALA A 271 -1.52 9.64 3.53
C ALA A 271 -0.93 10.96 4.08
N PRO A 272 -1.73 11.83 4.71
CA PRO A 272 -1.26 13.11 5.22
C PRO A 272 -0.34 12.91 6.43
N PHE A 273 0.89 13.39 6.31
CA PHE A 273 1.89 13.65 7.36
C PHE A 273 2.36 12.46 8.20
#